data_AF-A0A4S4EP74-F1
#
_entry.id   AF-A0A4S4EP74-F1
#
_cell.length_a   1.000
_cell.length_b   1.000
_cell.length_c   1.000
_cell.angle_alpha   90.00
_cell.angle_beta   90.00
_cell.angle_gamma   90.00
#
_symmetry.space_group_name_H-M   'P 1'
#
loop_
_entity.id
_entity.type
_entity.pdbx_description
1 polymer ?
#
loop_
_entity_poly.entity_id
_entity_poly.type
_entity_poly.pdbx_seq_one_letter_code
_entity_poly.pdbx_strand_id
1 'polypeptide(L)'
;MQMAKLSEPFDVLDFVLNQGNGVKGLSDTRLKTVPNQFIQPIEDRIHVAPPTSCDSSSSSSIPIIDVSNWDNDDPKVSESICEAAEKFGFFQIVNHGVPLEVLENVMKAGHRFFGLPVEERRKYIFNGKNNTNTSVQLKTSFTPHKEKVLEWKDYLTHIYCNGDNGSVEDEDDSKGSDSWPSVSRYVFQFFNFIS
;
A
#
# COMPACT_ATOMS: atom_id res chain seq x y z
N MET A 1 -25.22 -29.00 3.98
CA MET A 1 -23.99 -28.19 4.02
C MET A 1 -23.56 -28.12 5.48
N GLN A 2 -22.51 -28.84 5.85
CA GLN A 2 -22.15 -29.08 7.25
C GLN A 2 -21.32 -27.89 7.77
N MET A 3 -21.87 -27.18 8.76
CA MET A 3 -21.15 -26.14 9.49
C MET A 3 -20.06 -26.82 10.32
N ALA A 4 -18.82 -26.66 9.92
CA ALA A 4 -17.69 -27.09 10.74
C ALA A 4 -17.66 -26.25 12.02
N LYS A 5 -17.89 -26.91 13.16
CA LYS A 5 -17.57 -26.36 14.48
C LYS A 5 -16.05 -26.15 14.51
N LEU A 6 -15.62 -24.89 14.67
CA LEU A 6 -14.22 -24.53 14.91
C LEU A 6 -13.85 -25.04 16.32
N SER A 7 -13.39 -26.29 16.41
CA SER A 7 -12.87 -26.90 17.64
C SER A 7 -11.42 -27.31 17.42
N GLU A 8 -10.54 -26.32 17.54
CA GLU A 8 -9.11 -26.32 17.90
C GLU A 8 -8.68 -24.84 17.89
N PRO A 9 -7.61 -24.40 18.57
CA PRO A 9 -7.22 -23.00 18.50
C PRO A 9 -6.95 -22.67 17.03
N PHE A 10 -7.85 -21.89 16.44
CA PHE A 10 -7.71 -21.42 15.07
C PHE A 10 -6.37 -20.71 14.96
N ASP A 11 -5.41 -21.35 14.29
CA ASP A 11 -4.12 -20.74 14.05
C ASP A 11 -4.30 -19.68 12.98
N VAL A 12 -4.55 -18.46 13.45
CA VAL A 12 -4.73 -17.26 12.64
C VAL A 12 -3.54 -17.09 11.69
N LEU A 13 -2.32 -17.39 12.12
CA LEU A 13 -1.13 -17.22 11.30
C LEU A 13 -1.08 -18.27 10.19
N ASP A 14 -1.39 -19.54 10.51
CA ASP A 14 -1.45 -20.57 9.49
C ASP A 14 -2.53 -20.27 8.44
N PHE A 15 -3.73 -19.89 8.89
CA PHE A 15 -4.82 -19.54 7.99
C PHE A 15 -4.50 -18.33 7.11
N VAL A 16 -3.97 -17.25 7.69
CA VAL A 16 -3.71 -16.00 6.98
C VAL A 16 -2.50 -16.16 6.04
N LEU A 17 -1.39 -16.70 6.54
CA LEU A 17 -0.10 -16.71 5.85
C LEU A 17 0.14 -18.00 5.06
N ASN A 18 0.13 -19.16 5.74
CA ASN A 18 0.55 -20.42 5.12
C ASN A 18 -0.49 -20.93 4.11
N GLN A 19 -1.77 -20.81 4.46
CA GLN A 19 -2.88 -21.14 3.57
C GLN A 19 -3.13 -20.04 2.53
N GLY A 20 -2.60 -18.82 2.76
CA GLY A 20 -2.65 -17.70 1.82
C GLY A 20 -4.00 -17.00 1.74
N ASN A 21 -4.87 -17.17 2.74
CA ASN A 21 -6.19 -16.54 2.75
C ASN A 21 -6.09 -15.01 2.88
N GLY A 22 -5.03 -14.51 3.53
CA GLY A 22 -4.85 -13.10 3.85
C GLY A 22 -5.84 -12.59 4.90
N VAL A 23 -5.72 -11.32 5.27
CA VAL A 23 -6.67 -10.67 6.18
C VAL A 23 -8.03 -10.47 5.53
N LYS A 24 -8.11 -10.40 4.19
CA LYS A 24 -9.38 -10.41 3.47
C LYS A 24 -10.16 -11.70 3.72
N GLY A 25 -9.52 -12.86 3.53
CA GLY A 25 -10.17 -14.14 3.77
C GLY A 25 -10.58 -14.29 5.23
N LEU A 26 -9.79 -13.73 6.15
CA LEU A 26 -10.12 -13.68 7.57
C LEU A 26 -11.35 -12.80 7.85
N SER A 27 -11.44 -11.63 7.22
CA SER A 27 -12.63 -10.75 7.28
C SER A 27 -13.89 -11.45 6.78
N ASP A 28 -13.77 -12.19 5.66
CA ASP A 28 -14.88 -12.93 5.04
C ASP A 28 -15.47 -14.02 5.96
N THR A 29 -14.70 -14.50 6.97
CA THR A 29 -15.20 -15.44 8.00
C THR A 29 -16.17 -14.83 9.01
N ARG A 30 -16.38 -13.50 8.98
CA ARG A 30 -17.24 -12.73 9.90
C ARG A 30 -16.83 -12.88 11.36
N LEU A 31 -15.55 -12.64 11.64
CA LEU A 31 -15.03 -12.61 13.00
C LEU A 31 -15.81 -11.64 13.89
N LYS A 32 -16.08 -12.05 15.13
CA LYS A 32 -16.74 -11.18 16.12
C LYS A 32 -15.76 -10.24 16.84
N THR A 33 -14.49 -10.63 16.87
CA THR A 33 -13.43 -9.92 17.59
C THR A 33 -12.16 -9.95 16.75
N VAL A 34 -11.40 -8.86 16.74
CA VAL A 34 -10.10 -8.79 16.09
C VAL A 34 -9.12 -9.73 16.82
N PRO A 35 -8.38 -10.60 16.12
CA PRO A 35 -7.38 -11.46 16.77
C PRO A 35 -6.25 -10.63 17.38
N ASN A 36 -5.72 -11.10 18.51
CA ASN A 36 -4.69 -10.38 19.27
C ASN A 36 -3.45 -10.03 18.45
N GLN A 37 -3.13 -10.83 17.42
CA GLN A 37 -2.00 -10.58 16.51
C GLN A 37 -2.11 -9.26 15.74
N PHE A 38 -3.31 -8.68 15.60
CA PHE A 38 -3.56 -7.44 14.86
C PHE A 38 -3.89 -6.26 15.78
N ILE A 39 -3.91 -6.46 17.10
CA ILE A 39 -4.21 -5.40 18.06
C ILE A 39 -2.93 -4.60 18.31
N GLN A 40 -2.91 -3.35 17.84
CA GLN A 40 -1.77 -2.45 18.04
C GLN A 40 -1.48 -2.21 19.54
N PRO A 41 -0.20 -1.98 19.91
CA PRO A 41 0.16 -1.48 21.23
C PRO A 41 -0.64 -0.24 21.58
N ILE A 42 -0.89 0.02 22.87
CA ILE A 42 -1.79 1.11 23.25
C ILE A 42 -1.25 2.47 22.80
N GLU A 43 0.07 2.59 22.72
CA GLU A 43 0.83 3.75 22.26
C GLU A 43 0.60 4.04 20.77
N ASP A 44 0.33 3.01 19.97
CA ASP A 44 0.16 3.10 18.51
C ASP A 44 -1.32 3.09 18.09
N ARG A 45 -2.26 2.97 19.04
CA ARG A 45 -3.70 3.01 18.75
C ARG A 45 -4.11 4.43 18.45
N ILE A 46 -4.85 4.60 17.34
CA ILE A 46 -5.43 5.89 16.97
C ILE A 46 -6.43 6.31 18.06
N HIS A 47 -6.07 7.34 18.83
CA HIS A 47 -6.97 8.00 19.75
C HIS A 47 -7.86 8.96 18.95
N VAL A 48 -9.02 8.49 18.52
CA VAL A 48 -10.07 9.39 18.01
C VAL A 48 -10.58 10.19 19.21
N ALA A 49 -10.12 11.43 19.34
CA ALA A 49 -10.70 12.35 20.31
C ALA A 49 -12.22 12.42 20.04
N PRO A 50 -13.07 12.42 21.08
CA PRO A 50 -14.50 12.65 20.89
C PRO A 50 -14.68 13.97 20.13
N PRO A 51 -15.74 14.12 19.31
CA PRO A 51 -15.99 15.36 18.58
C PRO A 51 -16.33 16.46 19.59
N THR A 52 -15.31 17.11 20.15
CA THR A 52 -15.47 18.34 20.92
C THR A 52 -15.85 19.43 19.93
N SER A 53 -16.96 20.08 20.24
CA SER A 53 -17.51 21.24 19.54
C SER A 53 -16.43 22.28 19.27
N CYS A 54 -16.18 22.55 17.98
CA CYS A 54 -15.61 23.78 17.42
C CYS A 54 -14.48 24.46 18.22
N ASP A 55 -13.23 24.13 17.89
CA ASP A 55 -12.16 25.12 17.84
C ASP A 55 -11.83 25.39 16.37
N SER A 56 -12.53 26.37 15.80
CA SER A 56 -12.30 26.92 14.46
C SER A 56 -11.06 27.84 14.44
N SER A 57 -9.93 27.37 14.96
CA SER A 57 -8.65 28.06 14.86
C SER A 57 -7.57 27.06 14.41
N SER A 58 -7.25 27.14 13.12
CA SER A 58 -6.27 26.35 12.34
C SER A 58 -6.54 24.86 12.19
N SER A 59 -7.62 24.48 11.49
CA SER A 59 -7.63 23.20 10.78
C SER A 59 -6.66 23.31 9.59
N SER A 60 -5.38 23.03 9.81
CA SER A 60 -4.41 22.93 8.72
C SER A 60 -4.77 21.74 7.83
N SER A 61 -5.59 21.97 6.81
CA SER A 61 -5.94 20.97 5.82
C SER A 61 -4.72 20.63 4.97
N ILE A 62 -4.60 19.36 4.56
CA ILE A 62 -3.58 18.92 3.61
C ILE A 62 -3.72 19.76 2.33
N PRO A 63 -2.63 20.40 1.83
CA PRO A 63 -2.68 21.21 0.61
C PRO A 63 -3.19 20.41 -0.60
N ILE A 64 -4.02 21.05 -1.42
CA ILE A 64 -4.47 20.55 -2.72
C ILE A 64 -3.88 21.47 -3.79
N ILE A 65 -3.08 20.91 -4.69
CA ILE A 65 -2.34 21.66 -5.71
C ILE A 65 -2.92 21.33 -7.09
N ASP A 66 -3.35 22.37 -7.80
CA ASP A 66 -3.74 22.25 -9.21
C ASP A 66 -2.49 22.27 -10.09
N VAL A 67 -2.24 21.17 -10.81
CA VAL A 67 -1.06 21.04 -11.68
C VAL A 67 -1.41 21.18 -13.17
N SER A 68 -2.61 21.69 -13.51
CA SER A 68 -3.04 21.86 -14.91
C SER A 68 -2.10 22.71 -15.76
N ASN A 69 -1.35 23.63 -15.13
CA ASN A 69 -0.45 24.56 -15.79
C ASN A 69 1.02 24.11 -15.76
N TRP A 70 1.31 22.88 -15.32
CA TRP A 70 2.67 22.35 -15.24
C TRP A 70 3.42 22.43 -16.58
N ASP A 71 2.78 22.02 -17.68
CA ASP A 71 3.40 21.98 -19.02
C ASP A 71 3.72 23.37 -19.60
N ASN A 72 3.22 24.45 -18.97
CA ASN A 72 3.53 25.82 -19.36
C ASN A 72 4.71 26.41 -18.57
N ASP A 73 5.45 25.59 -17.83
CA ASP A 73 6.54 25.99 -16.94
C ASP A 73 6.12 27.08 -15.93
N ASP A 74 4.87 27.04 -15.42
CA ASP A 74 4.38 28.00 -14.43
C ASP A 74 5.10 27.80 -13.08
N PRO A 75 5.97 28.74 -12.64
CA PRO A 75 6.75 28.58 -11.43
C PRO A 75 5.87 28.43 -10.18
N LYS A 76 4.62 28.91 -10.21
CA LYS A 76 3.69 28.80 -9.08
C LYS A 76 3.37 27.35 -8.73
N VAL A 77 3.32 26.46 -9.73
CA VAL A 77 3.05 25.03 -9.49
C VAL A 77 4.22 24.40 -8.74
N SER A 78 5.45 24.63 -9.19
CA SER A 78 6.65 24.14 -8.50
C SER A 78 6.82 24.76 -7.10
N GLU A 79 6.58 26.06 -6.95
CA GLU A 79 6.65 26.74 -5.65
C GLU A 79 5.64 26.16 -4.66
N SER A 80 4.40 25.91 -5.11
CA SER A 80 3.36 25.30 -4.26
C SER A 80 3.74 23.89 -3.82
N ILE A 81 4.36 23.10 -4.71
CA ILE A 81 4.85 21.75 -4.38
C ILE A 81 5.96 21.82 -3.33
N CYS A 82 6.96 22.68 -3.53
CA CYS A 82 8.06 22.86 -2.58
C CYS A 82 7.54 23.33 -1.22
N GLU A 83 6.67 24.34 -1.20
CA GLU A 83 6.09 24.86 0.04
C GLU A 83 5.28 23.79 0.79
N ALA A 84 4.47 23.00 0.07
CA ALA A 84 3.69 21.94 0.69
C ALA A 84 4.58 20.80 1.21
N ALA A 85 5.63 20.42 0.45
CA ALA A 85 6.59 19.42 0.86
C ALA A 85 7.39 19.87 2.11
N GLU A 86 7.83 21.13 2.17
CA GLU A 86 8.57 21.69 3.31
C GLU A 86 7.70 21.82 4.57
N LYS A 87 6.47 22.32 4.43
CA LYS A 87 5.61 22.62 5.58
C LYS A 87 4.82 21.41 6.07
N PHE A 88 4.40 20.52 5.18
CA PHE A 88 3.50 19.40 5.51
C PHE A 88 4.13 18.03 5.29
N GLY A 89 5.15 17.91 4.42
CA GLY A 89 5.69 16.61 3.99
C GLY A 89 4.72 15.79 3.14
N PHE A 90 3.53 16.31 2.83
CA PHE A 90 2.49 15.64 2.07
C PHE A 90 1.51 16.63 1.44
N PHE A 91 1.00 16.32 0.25
CA PHE A 91 0.02 17.12 -0.49
C PHE A 91 -0.80 16.25 -1.44
N GLN A 92 -1.92 16.79 -1.90
CA GLN A 92 -2.74 16.21 -2.96
C GLN A 92 -2.55 17.00 -4.25
N ILE A 93 -2.62 16.34 -5.41
CA ILE A 93 -2.61 16.99 -6.72
C ILE A 93 -3.92 16.74 -7.46
N VAL A 94 -4.39 17.73 -8.22
CA VAL A 94 -5.54 17.63 -9.12
C VAL A 94 -5.15 18.09 -10.53
N ASN A 95 -5.92 17.70 -11.54
CA ASN A 95 -5.64 17.98 -12.95
C ASN A 95 -4.25 17.49 -13.43
N HIS A 96 -3.79 16.37 -12.88
CA HIS A 96 -2.48 15.74 -13.14
C HIS A 96 -2.34 15.06 -14.52
N GLY A 97 -3.26 15.27 -15.46
CA GLY A 97 -3.21 14.71 -16.81
C GLY A 97 -3.50 13.21 -16.95
N VAL A 98 -3.31 12.40 -15.90
CA VAL A 98 -3.71 10.97 -15.91
C VAL A 98 -5.23 10.84 -16.09
N PRO A 99 -5.71 10.13 -17.14
CA PRO A 99 -7.14 9.97 -17.38
C PRO A 99 -7.85 9.25 -16.24
N LEU A 100 -9.04 9.72 -15.87
CA LEU A 100 -9.86 9.11 -14.80
C LEU A 100 -10.16 7.63 -15.07
N GLU A 101 -10.36 7.26 -16.33
CA GLU A 101 -10.59 5.87 -16.73
C GLU A 101 -9.43 4.94 -16.33
N VAL A 102 -8.18 5.42 -16.42
CA VAL A 102 -7.01 4.63 -15.99
C VAL A 102 -7.07 4.37 -14.48
N LEU A 103 -7.44 5.38 -13.70
CA LEU A 103 -7.53 5.27 -12.24
C LEU A 103 -8.66 4.28 -11.85
N GLU A 104 -9.83 4.41 -12.47
CA GLU A 104 -10.93 3.47 -12.28
C GLU A 104 -10.57 2.04 -12.66
N ASN A 105 -9.87 1.86 -13.77
CA ASN A 105 -9.48 0.54 -14.26
C ASN A 105 -8.47 -0.12 -13.32
N VAL A 106 -7.52 0.63 -12.74
CA VAL A 106 -6.59 0.11 -11.73
C VAL A 106 -7.34 -0.29 -10.45
N MET A 107 -8.29 0.52 -9.98
CA MET A 107 -9.13 0.15 -8.82
C MET A 107 -9.94 -1.12 -9.09
N LYS A 108 -10.63 -1.20 -10.25
CA LYS A 108 -11.39 -2.38 -10.67
C LYS A 108 -10.51 -3.62 -10.78
N ALA A 109 -9.30 -3.49 -11.34
CA ALA A 109 -8.34 -4.58 -11.44
C ALA A 109 -7.89 -5.07 -10.05
N GLY A 110 -7.62 -4.16 -9.12
CA GLY A 110 -7.32 -4.48 -7.72
C GLY A 110 -8.43 -5.28 -7.06
N HIS A 111 -9.67 -4.79 -7.12
CA HIS A 111 -10.84 -5.51 -6.58
C HIS A 111 -11.02 -6.89 -7.23
N ARG A 112 -10.88 -6.98 -8.56
CA ARG A 112 -10.97 -8.25 -9.28
C ARG A 112 -9.91 -9.24 -8.79
N PHE A 113 -8.65 -8.80 -8.64
CA PHE A 113 -7.57 -9.65 -8.17
C PHE A 113 -7.83 -10.18 -6.75
N PHE A 114 -8.17 -9.31 -5.80
CA PHE A 114 -8.47 -9.73 -4.42
C PHE A 114 -9.81 -10.48 -4.28
N GLY A 115 -10.68 -10.41 -5.29
CA GLY A 115 -11.89 -11.22 -5.42
C GLY A 115 -11.68 -12.61 -6.03
N LEU A 116 -10.48 -12.92 -6.52
CA LEU A 116 -10.17 -14.26 -7.05
C LEU A 116 -10.21 -15.33 -5.93
N PRO A 117 -10.49 -16.60 -6.28
CA PRO A 117 -10.32 -17.73 -5.38
C PRO A 117 -8.93 -17.76 -4.74
N VAL A 118 -8.83 -18.25 -3.51
CA VAL A 118 -7.57 -18.27 -2.76
C VAL A 118 -6.50 -19.09 -3.49
N GLU A 119 -6.89 -20.15 -4.18
CA GLU A 119 -6.05 -21.04 -4.96
C GLU A 119 -5.34 -20.29 -6.11
N GLU A 120 -6.03 -19.33 -6.73
CA GLU A 120 -5.47 -18.48 -7.78
C GLU A 120 -4.55 -17.41 -7.20
N ARG A 121 -4.96 -16.77 -6.11
CA ARG A 121 -4.14 -15.74 -5.43
C ARG A 121 -2.84 -16.32 -4.86
N ARG A 122 -2.89 -17.54 -4.32
CA ARG A 122 -1.75 -18.21 -3.67
C ARG A 122 -0.56 -18.44 -4.62
N LYS A 123 -0.81 -18.48 -5.93
CA LYS A 123 0.24 -18.59 -6.97
C LYS A 123 1.23 -17.42 -6.93
N TYR A 124 0.81 -16.27 -6.38
CA TYR A 124 1.63 -15.06 -6.28
C TYR A 124 2.36 -14.94 -4.94
N ILE A 125 2.19 -15.87 -4.00
CA ILE A 125 2.92 -15.83 -2.72
C ILE A 125 4.35 -16.34 -2.96
N PHE A 126 5.33 -15.62 -2.40
CA PHE A 126 6.73 -16.03 -2.49
C PHE A 126 7.04 -17.13 -1.47
N ASN A 127 7.18 -18.38 -1.95
CA ASN A 127 7.46 -19.54 -1.10
C ASN A 127 8.92 -20.03 -1.19
N GLY A 128 9.84 -19.21 -1.72
CA GLY A 128 11.28 -19.49 -1.80
C GLY A 128 11.73 -20.65 -2.71
N LYS A 129 10.81 -21.54 -3.14
CA LYS A 129 11.15 -22.78 -3.87
C LYS A 129 10.59 -22.89 -5.29
N ASN A 130 9.45 -22.24 -5.58
CA ASN A 130 8.67 -22.54 -6.80
C ASN A 130 8.21 -21.32 -7.62
N ASN A 131 8.58 -20.08 -7.25
CA ASN A 131 8.07 -18.91 -7.96
C ASN A 131 9.08 -18.41 -8.99
N THR A 132 8.78 -18.60 -10.27
CA THR A 132 9.62 -18.16 -11.41
C THR A 132 9.51 -16.66 -11.66
N ASN A 133 8.51 -15.98 -11.09
CA ASN A 133 8.29 -14.55 -11.27
C ASN A 133 8.44 -13.82 -9.93
N THR A 134 9.65 -13.33 -9.65
CA THR A 134 9.95 -12.57 -8.44
C THR A 134 9.42 -11.13 -8.49
N SER A 135 9.03 -10.63 -9.67
CA SER A 135 8.59 -9.25 -9.86
C SER A 135 7.20 -8.98 -9.27
N VAL A 136 6.31 -9.97 -9.25
CA VAL A 136 4.95 -9.85 -8.71
C VAL A 136 4.78 -10.75 -7.50
N GLN A 137 4.44 -10.17 -6.34
CA GLN A 137 4.30 -10.91 -5.08
C GLN A 137 3.07 -10.46 -4.30
N LEU A 138 2.24 -11.43 -3.91
CA LEU A 138 1.16 -11.25 -2.94
C LEU A 138 1.73 -11.40 -1.52
N LYS A 139 1.40 -10.44 -0.65
CA LYS A 139 1.84 -10.38 0.74
C LYS A 139 0.67 -9.99 1.63
N THR A 140 0.76 -10.42 2.90
CA THR A 140 -0.15 -10.06 3.97
C THR A 140 0.69 -9.61 5.15
N SER A 141 0.40 -8.44 5.71
CA SER A 141 1.30 -7.69 6.60
C SER A 141 2.67 -7.39 5.98
N PHE A 142 3.47 -6.53 6.61
CA PHE A 142 4.71 -6.05 6.01
C PHE A 142 5.84 -7.08 6.11
N THR A 143 6.12 -7.58 7.31
CA THR A 143 7.05 -8.67 7.61
C THR A 143 6.52 -9.51 8.79
N PRO A 144 5.54 -10.40 8.56
CA PRO A 144 4.83 -11.12 9.61
C PRO A 144 5.71 -11.83 10.65
N HIS A 145 6.85 -12.36 10.20
CA HIS A 145 7.76 -13.13 11.05
C HIS A 145 8.72 -12.27 11.88
N LYS A 146 8.78 -10.96 11.64
CA LYS A 146 9.63 -10.01 12.39
C LYS A 146 8.83 -8.95 13.14
N GLU A 147 7.55 -8.84 12.83
CA GLU A 147 6.63 -7.91 13.46
C GLU A 147 6.23 -8.36 14.87
N LYS A 148 6.07 -7.37 15.77
CA LYS A 148 5.46 -7.60 17.08
C LYS A 148 3.92 -7.69 16.98
N VAL A 149 3.35 -6.98 16.01
CA VAL A 149 1.91 -6.91 15.70
C VAL A 149 1.76 -6.83 14.18
N LEU A 150 0.85 -7.62 13.63
CA LEU A 150 0.54 -7.65 12.20
C LEU A 150 -0.31 -6.45 11.78
N GLU A 151 -0.09 -5.98 10.56
CA GLU A 151 -0.96 -5.02 9.89
C GLU A 151 -2.22 -5.73 9.34
N TRP A 152 -3.37 -5.07 9.48
CA TRP A 152 -4.62 -5.53 8.85
C TRP A 152 -4.63 -5.17 7.36
N LYS A 153 -3.75 -5.78 6.58
CA LYS A 153 -3.52 -5.44 5.18
C LYS A 153 -3.04 -6.61 4.34
N ASP A 154 -3.68 -6.79 3.19
CA ASP A 154 -3.18 -7.59 2.07
C ASP A 154 -2.71 -6.64 0.97
N TYR A 155 -1.61 -6.97 0.28
CA TYR A 155 -1.11 -6.15 -0.83
C TYR A 155 -0.37 -6.98 -1.88
N LEU A 156 -0.45 -6.51 -3.12
CA LEU A 156 0.27 -7.05 -4.26
C LEU A 156 1.41 -6.08 -4.59
N THR A 157 2.66 -6.53 -4.54
CA THR A 157 3.79 -5.74 -5.03
C THR A 157 4.13 -6.16 -6.44
N HIS A 158 4.26 -5.19 -7.34
CA HIS A 158 4.85 -5.38 -8.66
C HIS A 158 6.07 -4.48 -8.78
N ILE A 159 7.25 -5.08 -8.93
CA ILE A 159 8.49 -4.36 -9.16
C ILE A 159 8.66 -4.28 -10.67
N TYR A 160 8.47 -3.07 -11.20
CA TYR A 160 8.78 -2.77 -12.59
C TYR A 160 10.30 -2.61 -12.73
N CYS A 161 10.95 -3.57 -13.38
CA CYS A 161 12.33 -3.42 -13.83
C CYS A 161 12.30 -3.00 -15.29
N ASN A 162 12.80 -1.81 -15.62
CA ASN A 162 13.16 -1.50 -17.00
C ASN A 162 14.23 -2.51 -17.41
N GLY A 163 14.01 -3.21 -18.52
CA GLY A 163 14.91 -4.25 -19.03
C GLY A 163 16.20 -3.67 -19.63
N ASP A 164 16.86 -2.77 -18.92
CA ASP A 164 18.15 -2.26 -19.33
C ASP A 164 19.21 -3.30 -18.96
N ASN A 165 19.56 -4.13 -19.94
CA ASN A 165 20.72 -5.00 -19.88
C ASN A 165 21.99 -4.13 -20.00
N GLY A 166 22.25 -3.30 -18.98
CA GLY A 166 23.53 -2.64 -18.78
C GLY A 166 24.34 -3.47 -17.79
N SER A 167 25.41 -4.10 -18.27
CA SER A 167 26.46 -4.66 -17.41
C SER A 167 26.87 -3.61 -16.37
N VAL A 168 26.69 -3.93 -15.09
CA VAL A 168 27.25 -3.15 -14.00
C VAL A 168 28.76 -3.36 -14.04
N GLU A 169 29.46 -2.45 -14.72
CA GLU A 169 30.84 -2.14 -14.38
C GLU A 169 30.79 -1.07 -13.28
N ASP A 170 31.55 -1.31 -12.20
CA ASP A 170 31.66 -0.44 -11.04
C ASP A 170 32.23 0.94 -11.47
N GLU A 171 31.41 1.98 -11.51
CA GLU A 171 31.88 3.37 -11.69
C GLU A 171 31.59 4.24 -10.45
N ASP A 172 32.68 4.47 -9.71
CA ASP A 172 33.13 5.69 -9.03
C ASP A 172 32.08 6.79 -8.71
N ASP A 173 31.83 6.92 -7.40
CA ASP A 173 30.85 7.77 -6.73
C ASP A 173 31.31 9.24 -6.61
N SER A 174 31.82 9.82 -7.71
CA SER A 174 32.44 11.15 -7.67
C SER A 174 32.14 12.06 -8.85
N LYS A 175 30.91 12.02 -9.41
CA LYS A 175 30.40 13.12 -10.25
C LYS A 175 28.91 13.39 -9.98
N GLY A 176 28.68 14.47 -9.23
CA GLY A 176 27.38 15.12 -9.19
C GLY A 176 26.93 15.50 -10.59
N SER A 177 25.84 14.89 -11.04
CA SER A 177 25.11 15.29 -12.23
C SER A 177 23.63 15.34 -11.88
N ASP A 178 23.03 16.47 -12.23
CA ASP A 178 21.66 16.88 -11.99
C ASP A 178 20.65 15.94 -12.65
N SER A 179 20.39 14.81 -12.01
CA SER A 179 19.26 13.97 -12.35
C SER A 179 18.68 13.41 -11.07
N TRP A 180 17.41 13.73 -10.82
CA TRP A 180 16.60 13.04 -9.82
C TRP A 180 16.88 11.53 -9.93
N PRO A 181 17.21 10.82 -8.83
CA PRO A 181 17.40 9.39 -8.89
C PRO A 181 16.11 8.79 -9.44
N SER A 182 16.23 8.17 -10.62
CA SER A 182 15.20 7.45 -11.38
C SER A 182 14.00 7.14 -10.49
N VAL A 183 12.92 7.89 -10.65
CA VAL A 183 11.62 7.67 -9.99
C VAL A 183 11.02 6.39 -10.57
N SER A 184 11.64 5.27 -10.22
CA SER A 184 11.25 3.91 -10.58
C SER A 184 11.00 3.12 -9.30
N ARG A 185 10.36 3.76 -8.32
CA ARG A 185 9.61 3.09 -7.26
C ARG A 185 8.23 3.70 -7.18
N TYR A 186 7.41 3.43 -8.19
CA TYR A 186 5.98 3.50 -8.02
C TYR A 186 5.56 2.38 -7.05
N VAL A 187 5.64 2.65 -5.75
CA VAL A 187 4.88 1.89 -4.77
C VAL A 187 3.48 2.52 -4.79
N PHE A 188 2.59 1.99 -5.62
CA PHE A 188 1.16 2.26 -5.46
C PHE A 188 0.70 1.56 -4.18
N GLN A 189 0.76 2.27 -3.05
CA GLN A 189 0.10 1.85 -1.82
C GLN A 189 -1.35 2.31 -1.89
N PHE A 190 -2.22 1.46 -2.45
CA PHE A 190 -3.65 1.61 -2.24
C PHE A 190 -3.98 1.19 -0.80
N PHE A 191 -4.34 2.16 0.04
CA PHE A 191 -5.05 1.88 1.28
C PHE A 191 -6.50 1.58 0.94
N ASN A 192 -6.80 0.33 0.59
CA ASN A 192 -8.17 -0.15 0.76
C ASN A 192 -8.34 -0.43 2.25
N PHE A 193 -8.91 0.54 2.97
CA PHE A 193 -9.66 0.20 4.17
C PHE A 193 -10.78 -0.71 3.71
N ILE A 194 -10.65 -2.01 4.00
CA ILE A 194 -11.72 -2.97 3.78
C ILE A 194 -12.84 -2.53 4.73
N SER A 195 -13.85 -1.86 4.19
CA SER A 195 -15.12 -1.58 4.85
C SER A 195 -16.00 -2.83 4.88
#